data_AF-A0A3D2YVZ8-F1
#
_entry.id   AF-A0A3D2YVZ8-F1
#
_cell.length_a   1.000
_cell.length_b   1.000
_cell.length_c   1.000
_cell.angle_alpha   90.00
_cell.angle_beta   90.00
_cell.angle_gamma   90.00
#
_symmetry.space_group_name_H-M   'P 1'
#
loop_
_entity.id
_entity.type
_entity.pdbx_description
1 polymer ?
#
loop_
_entity_poly.entity_id
_entity_poly.type
_entity_poly.pdbx_seq_one_letter_code
_entity_poly.pdbx_strand_id
1 'polypeptide(L)'
;MAELAGLNELYSAVFAKRPLILASNRGPVEHQMSNDGRPEARRGSGSVVTAFSSLAQTHEFTWVASAMGEGDRVVSNNGQAPHLKSPLPGHKINLRYVVTPRRVYHKYYNILCNPLLWFLQHYMWNPPYNPNVDAAVHDAWEGGYIPVNQAFANSVIEEARCAEQAPIVIGHDYHLYLMPELVRQEVPD
;
A
#
# COMPACT_ATOMS: atom_id res chain seq x y z
N MET A 1 20.35 11.32 -21.17
CA MET A 1 19.75 10.54 -22.28
C MET A 1 20.26 9.10 -22.32
N ALA A 2 21.58 8.85 -22.34
CA ALA A 2 22.13 7.48 -22.30
C ALA A 2 21.80 6.69 -21.01
N GLU A 3 21.78 7.36 -19.86
CA GLU A 3 21.51 6.74 -18.55
C GLU A 3 20.04 6.29 -18.39
N LEU A 4 19.09 7.06 -18.93
CA LEU A 4 17.67 6.72 -18.97
C LEU A 4 17.38 5.56 -19.95
N ALA A 5 18.12 5.47 -21.05
CA ALA A 5 17.99 4.35 -21.98
C ALA A 5 18.44 3.03 -21.34
N GLY A 6 19.59 3.03 -20.66
CA GLY A 6 20.07 1.84 -19.93
C GLY A 6 19.15 1.41 -18.79
N LEU A 7 18.53 2.36 -18.07
CA LEU A 7 17.56 2.06 -17.02
C LEU A 7 16.29 1.41 -17.58
N ASN A 8 15.80 1.89 -18.72
CA ASN A 8 14.62 1.30 -19.38
C ASN A 8 14.89 -0.13 -19.87
N GLU A 9 16.08 -0.40 -20.41
CA GLU A 9 16.49 -1.76 -20.80
C GLU A 9 16.54 -2.69 -19.57
N LEU A 10 17.08 -2.22 -18.45
CA LEU A 10 17.08 -2.96 -17.18
C LEU A 10 15.67 -3.25 -16.68
N TYR A 11 14.78 -2.26 -16.67
CA TYR A 11 13.39 -2.46 -16.28
C TYR A 11 12.69 -3.46 -17.19
N SER A 12 12.88 -3.37 -18.50
CA SER A 12 12.32 -4.35 -19.43
C SER A 12 12.89 -5.74 -19.19
N ALA A 13 14.20 -5.87 -18.95
CA ALA A 13 14.82 -7.17 -18.67
C ALA A 13 14.30 -7.82 -17.37
N VAL A 14 14.06 -7.03 -16.33
CA VAL A 14 13.58 -7.51 -15.02
C VAL A 14 12.08 -7.77 -15.04
N PHE A 15 11.28 -6.81 -15.53
CA PHE A 15 9.82 -6.84 -15.42
C PHE A 15 9.13 -7.52 -16.60
N ALA A 16 9.79 -7.75 -17.75
CA ALA A 16 9.23 -8.61 -18.80
C ALA A 16 9.13 -10.08 -18.39
N LYS A 17 9.80 -10.48 -17.29
CA LYS A 17 9.84 -11.85 -16.78
C LYS A 17 9.15 -12.03 -15.43
N ARG A 18 8.75 -10.93 -14.77
CA ARG A 18 8.14 -10.96 -13.44
C ARG A 18 7.25 -9.73 -13.25
N PRO A 19 5.93 -9.90 -13.04
CA PRO A 19 5.07 -8.77 -12.72
C PRO A 19 5.48 -8.14 -11.38
N LEU A 20 5.35 -6.82 -11.27
CA LEU A 20 5.64 -6.10 -10.04
C LEU A 20 4.34 -5.77 -9.28
N ILE A 21 4.35 -6.07 -7.98
CA ILE A 21 3.29 -5.71 -7.04
C ILE A 21 3.92 -4.85 -5.94
N LEU A 22 3.57 -3.57 -5.89
CA LEU A 22 3.97 -2.65 -4.83
C LEU A 22 2.84 -2.49 -3.82
N ALA A 23 3.13 -2.74 -2.54
CA ALA A 23 2.18 -2.56 -1.45
C ALA A 23 2.67 -1.46 -0.50
N SER A 24 1.84 -0.43 -0.28
CA SER A 24 2.13 0.64 0.68
C SER A 24 0.85 1.17 1.29
N ASN A 25 0.91 1.70 2.52
CA ASN A 25 -0.29 2.25 3.16
C ASN A 25 -0.93 3.38 2.33
N ARG A 26 -0.09 4.30 1.83
CA ARG A 26 -0.47 5.40 0.93
C ARG A 26 -0.18 5.04 -0.50
N GLY A 27 -1.16 5.22 -1.38
CA GLY A 27 -1.02 5.04 -2.82
C GLY A 27 -0.53 6.30 -3.55
N PRO A 28 -0.31 6.20 -4.86
CA PRO A 28 0.09 7.32 -5.72
C PRO A 28 -1.08 8.26 -6.08
N VAL A 29 -2.30 7.85 -5.75
CA VAL A 29 -3.54 8.60 -5.96
C VAL A 29 -4.36 8.53 -4.68
N GLU A 30 -4.97 9.66 -4.33
CA GLU A 30 -5.96 9.78 -3.26
C GLU A 30 -7.21 10.41 -3.87
N HIS A 31 -8.39 9.83 -3.60
CA HIS A 31 -9.65 10.38 -4.06
C HIS A 31 -10.34 11.13 -2.92
N GLN A 32 -10.56 12.42 -3.15
CA GLN A 32 -11.28 13.29 -2.22
C GLN A 32 -12.68 13.57 -2.75
N MET A 33 -13.68 13.60 -1.87
CA MET A 33 -15.04 13.95 -2.28
C MET A 33 -15.12 15.45 -2.53
N SER A 34 -15.54 15.84 -3.73
CA SER A 34 -15.85 17.23 -4.06
C SER A 34 -17.13 17.70 -3.39
N ASN A 35 -17.36 19.02 -3.41
CA ASN A 35 -18.60 19.62 -2.90
C ASN A 35 -19.85 19.09 -3.63
N ASP A 36 -19.70 18.62 -4.86
CA ASP A 36 -20.76 18.04 -5.69
C ASP A 36 -20.98 16.55 -5.43
N GLY A 37 -20.31 15.98 -4.42
CA GLY A 37 -20.44 14.58 -4.03
C GLY A 37 -19.76 13.60 -5.00
N ARG A 38 -18.79 14.06 -5.80
CA ARG A 38 -18.04 13.20 -6.74
C ARG A 38 -16.62 12.97 -6.24
N PRO A 39 -16.05 11.77 -6.41
CA PRO A 39 -14.64 11.53 -6.08
C PRO A 39 -13.73 12.18 -7.12
N GLU A 40 -12.83 13.05 -6.66
CA GLU A 40 -11.79 13.68 -7.47
C GLU A 40 -10.43 13.08 -7.14
N ALA A 41 -9.75 12.59 -8.17
CA ALA A 41 -8.42 12.03 -8.04
C ALA A 41 -7.37 13.13 -7.86
N ARG A 42 -6.54 13.00 -6.83
CA ARG A 42 -5.39 13.85 -6.56
C ARG A 42 -4.14 12.99 -6.47
N ARG A 43 -3.01 13.55 -6.91
CA ARG A 43 -1.73 12.86 -6.78
C ARG A 43 -1.39 12.73 -5.29
N GLY A 44 -1.17 11.49 -4.86
CA GLY A 44 -0.69 11.19 -3.52
C GLY A 44 0.66 11.86 -3.28
N SER A 45 0.84 12.47 -2.11
CA SER A 45 2.13 13.00 -1.68
C SER A 45 2.91 11.92 -0.95
N GLY A 46 4.22 11.81 -1.20
CA GLY A 46 5.07 10.87 -0.47
C GLY A 46 6.38 10.54 -1.17
N SER A 47 7.37 10.12 -0.38
CA SER A 47 8.67 9.67 -0.85
C SER A 47 8.56 8.46 -1.79
N VAL A 48 7.66 7.52 -1.49
CA VAL A 48 7.41 6.33 -2.32
C VAL A 48 6.85 6.72 -3.68
N VAL A 49 5.85 7.61 -3.71
CA VAL A 49 5.25 8.09 -4.97
C VAL A 49 6.29 8.77 -5.84
N THR A 50 7.22 9.52 -5.23
CA THR A 50 8.34 10.13 -5.95
C THR A 50 9.35 9.08 -6.42
N ALA A 51 9.76 8.16 -5.55
CA ALA A 51 10.75 7.12 -5.86
C ALA A 51 10.31 6.21 -7.02
N PHE A 52 9.02 5.86 -7.07
CA PHE A 52 8.46 5.00 -8.12
C PHE A 52 7.91 5.78 -9.32
N SER A 53 8.04 7.11 -9.38
CA SER A 53 7.46 7.94 -10.45
C SER A 53 8.00 7.60 -11.84
N SER A 54 9.31 7.35 -11.98
CA SER A 54 9.91 6.96 -13.25
C SER A 54 9.44 5.58 -13.71
N LEU A 55 9.31 4.63 -12.78
CA LEU A 55 8.79 3.30 -13.09
C LEU A 55 7.32 3.37 -13.51
N ALA A 56 6.53 4.18 -12.81
CA ALA A 56 5.11 4.43 -13.10
C ALA A 56 4.87 4.99 -14.49
N GLN A 57 5.83 5.69 -15.10
CA GLN A 57 5.68 6.24 -16.45
C GLN A 57 6.13 5.25 -17.54
N THR A 58 6.98 4.29 -17.20
CA THR A 58 7.66 3.43 -18.18
C THR A 58 7.03 2.05 -18.26
N HIS A 59 6.70 1.44 -17.12
CA HIS A 59 6.27 0.04 -17.00
C HIS A 59 4.91 -0.07 -16.33
N GLU A 60 4.14 -1.09 -16.74
CA GLU A 60 2.88 -1.41 -16.11
C GLU A 60 3.10 -2.29 -14.86
N PHE A 61 2.52 -1.90 -13.73
CA PHE A 61 2.57 -2.69 -12.50
C PHE A 61 1.37 -2.44 -11.60
N THR A 62 1.14 -3.36 -10.65
CA THR A 62 0.05 -3.24 -9.67
C THR A 62 0.54 -2.53 -8.42
N TRP A 63 -0.22 -1.55 -7.96
CA TRP A 63 0.02 -0.85 -6.70
C TRP A 63 -1.18 -1.04 -5.76
N VAL A 64 -0.95 -1.84 -4.72
CA VAL A 64 -1.90 -2.11 -3.63
C VAL A 64 -1.76 -1.04 -2.56
N ALA A 65 -2.84 -0.32 -2.27
CA ALA A 65 -2.86 0.77 -1.29
C ALA A 65 -4.10 0.73 -0.41
N SER A 66 -4.05 1.33 0.78
CA SER A 66 -5.25 1.41 1.65
C SER A 66 -6.23 2.44 1.11
N ALA A 67 -7.53 2.14 1.16
CA ALA A 67 -8.57 3.15 0.98
C ALA A 67 -8.66 4.05 2.22
N MET A 68 -7.96 5.19 2.18
CA MET A 68 -7.82 6.09 3.31
C MET A 68 -9.03 7.02 3.46
N GLY A 69 -9.53 7.53 2.34
CA GLY A 69 -10.65 8.46 2.30
C GLY A 69 -11.96 7.82 1.87
N GLU A 70 -13.03 8.61 1.94
CA GLU A 70 -14.33 8.20 1.40
C GLU A 70 -14.31 8.09 -0.12
N GLY A 71 -13.61 9.00 -0.81
CA GLY A 71 -13.49 8.92 -2.26
C GLY A 71 -12.83 7.62 -2.71
N ASP A 72 -11.80 7.15 -2.01
CA ASP A 72 -11.13 5.88 -2.35
C ASP A 72 -12.08 4.68 -2.19
N ARG A 73 -12.93 4.71 -1.15
CA ARG A 73 -13.95 3.67 -0.91
C ARG A 73 -15.02 3.69 -1.99
N VAL A 74 -15.48 4.87 -2.39
CA VAL A 74 -16.46 5.01 -3.48
C VAL A 74 -15.88 4.50 -4.80
N VAL A 75 -14.68 4.93 -5.17
CA VAL A 75 -14.05 4.57 -6.44
C VAL A 75 -13.67 3.08 -6.50
N SER A 76 -13.30 2.48 -5.37
CA SER A 76 -13.06 1.04 -5.27
C SER A 76 -14.33 0.18 -5.18
N ASN A 77 -15.53 0.79 -5.25
CA ASN A 77 -16.80 0.13 -4.98
C ASN A 77 -16.77 -0.66 -3.65
N ASN A 78 -16.27 -0.02 -2.58
CA ASN A 78 -16.02 -0.63 -1.28
C ASN A 78 -15.15 -1.90 -1.33
N GLY A 79 -14.18 -1.94 -2.23
CA GLY A 79 -13.25 -3.05 -2.40
C GLY A 79 -13.76 -4.18 -3.29
N GLN A 80 -14.90 -4.00 -3.96
CA GLN A 80 -15.44 -4.98 -4.90
C GLN A 80 -14.90 -4.78 -6.33
N ALA A 81 -14.36 -3.60 -6.65
CA ALA A 81 -13.72 -3.38 -7.95
C ALA A 81 -12.31 -3.98 -7.93
N PRO A 82 -11.93 -4.81 -8.93
CA PRO A 82 -10.69 -5.57 -8.85
C PRO A 82 -9.45 -4.70 -9.09
N HIS A 83 -9.53 -3.70 -9.98
CA HIS A 83 -8.43 -2.77 -10.28
C HIS A 83 -8.94 -1.49 -10.94
N LEU A 84 -8.22 -0.40 -10.71
CA LEU A 84 -8.47 0.92 -11.28
C LEU A 84 -7.20 1.40 -11.98
N LYS A 85 -7.28 1.79 -13.25
CA LYS A 85 -6.15 2.48 -13.88
C LYS A 85 -5.92 3.81 -13.18
N SER A 86 -4.66 4.15 -12.93
CA SER A 86 -4.33 5.44 -12.34
C SER A 86 -4.88 6.58 -13.22
N PRO A 87 -5.69 7.49 -12.69
CA PRO A 87 -6.22 8.63 -13.44
C PRO A 87 -5.17 9.71 -13.73
N LEU A 88 -3.94 9.57 -13.23
CA LEU A 88 -2.88 10.54 -13.43
C LEU A 88 -2.27 10.40 -14.84
N PRO A 89 -2.05 11.50 -15.57
CA PRO A 89 -1.51 11.45 -16.94
C PRO A 89 -0.18 10.71 -17.02
N GLY A 90 -0.10 9.74 -17.95
CA GLY A 90 1.12 8.97 -18.21
C GLY A 90 1.44 7.90 -17.17
N HIS A 91 0.65 7.74 -16.10
CA HIS A 91 0.84 6.65 -15.16
C HIS A 91 0.30 5.32 -15.71
N LYS A 92 1.17 4.32 -15.75
CA LYS A 92 0.87 2.92 -16.09
C LYS A 92 0.67 2.08 -14.83
N ILE A 93 -0.10 2.58 -13.87
CA ILE A 93 -0.33 1.88 -12.60
C ILE A 93 -1.73 1.28 -12.58
N ASN A 94 -1.81 -0.01 -12.24
CA ASN A 94 -3.03 -0.69 -11.83
C ASN A 94 -3.21 -0.51 -10.32
N LEU A 95 -4.08 0.41 -9.91
CA LEU A 95 -4.38 0.67 -8.51
C LEU A 95 -5.36 -0.36 -7.97
N ARG A 96 -5.02 -0.92 -6.81
CA ARG A 96 -5.89 -1.82 -6.07
C ARG A 96 -6.05 -1.30 -4.64
N TYR A 97 -7.27 -0.95 -4.25
CA TYR A 97 -7.55 -0.44 -2.92
C TYR A 97 -7.95 -1.54 -1.95
N VAL A 98 -7.25 -1.61 -0.81
CA VAL A 98 -7.61 -2.43 0.33
C VAL A 98 -8.60 -1.65 1.19
N VAL A 99 -9.83 -2.15 1.27
CA VAL A 99 -10.89 -1.52 2.06
C VAL A 99 -11.07 -2.29 3.36
N THR A 100 -10.69 -1.65 4.48
CA THR A 100 -10.96 -2.15 5.83
C THR A 100 -11.99 -1.28 6.54
N PRO A 101 -12.74 -1.78 7.54
CA PRO A 101 -13.66 -0.95 8.31
C PRO A 101 -12.94 0.26 8.93
N ARG A 102 -13.58 1.44 8.95
CA ARG A 102 -12.97 2.68 9.48
C ARG A 102 -12.39 2.53 10.89
N ARG A 103 -13.09 1.78 11.76
CA ARG A 103 -12.62 1.48 13.13
C ARG A 103 -11.33 0.64 13.15
N VAL A 104 -11.21 -0.32 12.24
CA VAL A 104 -10.05 -1.21 12.10
C VAL A 104 -8.87 -0.40 11.57
N TYR A 105 -9.09 0.41 10.54
CA TYR A 105 -8.07 1.31 10.00
C TYR A 105 -7.61 2.34 11.04
N HIS A 106 -8.51 2.90 11.85
CA HIS A 106 -8.16 3.85 12.90
C HIS A 106 -7.23 3.21 13.94
N LYS A 107 -7.56 2.00 14.43
CA LYS A 107 -6.70 1.25 15.35
C LYS A 107 -5.32 0.98 14.76
N TYR A 108 -5.29 0.49 13.53
CA TYR A 108 -4.06 0.25 12.78
C TYR A 108 -3.20 1.51 12.64
N TYR A 109 -3.75 2.59 12.09
CA TYR A 109 -2.97 3.76 11.68
C TYR A 109 -2.72 4.76 12.81
N ASN A 110 -3.76 5.05 13.61
CA ASN A 110 -3.75 6.13 14.61
C ASN A 110 -3.47 5.66 16.04
N ILE A 111 -3.35 4.36 16.30
CA ILE A 111 -2.97 3.82 17.62
C ILE A 111 -1.68 3.02 17.52
N LEU A 112 -1.57 2.10 16.56
CA LEU A 112 -0.38 1.26 16.44
C LEU A 112 0.72 1.88 15.56
N CYS A 113 0.46 2.17 14.29
CA CYS A 113 1.51 2.59 13.35
C CYS A 113 2.17 3.92 13.76
N ASN A 114 1.42 5.03 13.80
CA ASN A 114 2.02 6.35 14.02
C ASN A 114 2.36 6.67 15.48
N PRO A 115 1.58 6.25 16.50
CA PRO A 115 1.97 6.54 17.89
C PRO A 115 2.91 5.51 18.49
N LEU A 116 2.76 4.21 18.15
CA LEU A 116 3.57 3.16 18.75
C LEU A 116 4.83 2.84 17.93
N LEU A 117 4.68 2.34 16.70
CA LEU A 117 5.82 1.88 15.89
C LEU A 117 6.75 3.02 15.51
N TRP A 118 6.20 4.16 15.08
CA TRP A 118 7.01 5.33 14.75
C TRP A 118 7.85 5.80 15.95
N PHE A 119 7.25 6.00 17.13
CA PHE A 119 7.99 6.48 18.31
C PHE A 119 9.03 5.47 18.77
N LEU A 120 8.72 4.18 18.71
CA LEU A 120 9.67 3.10 18.99
C LEU A 120 10.90 3.20 18.09
N GLN A 121 10.68 3.29 16.77
CA GLN A 121 11.76 3.28 15.78
C GLN A 121 12.61 4.56 15.80
N HIS A 122 12.03 5.67 16.23
CA HIS A 122 12.71 6.97 16.30
C HIS A 122 13.25 7.27 17.71
N TYR A 123 13.16 6.34 18.66
CA TYR A 123 13.62 6.51 20.04
C TYR A 123 13.05 7.77 20.71
N MET A 124 11.78 8.10 20.43
CA MET A 124 11.15 9.35 20.88
C MET A 124 10.47 9.25 22.24
N TRP A 125 10.47 8.07 22.87
CA TRP A 125 9.88 7.90 24.18
C TRP A 125 10.82 8.34 25.30
N ASN A 126 10.20 8.83 26.37
CA ASN A 126 10.86 9.02 27.65
C ASN A 126 10.63 7.75 28.50
N PRO A 127 11.64 6.87 28.68
CA PRO A 127 11.47 5.55 29.29
C PRO A 127 10.77 5.48 30.65
N PRO A 128 10.89 6.47 31.56
CA PRO A 128 10.18 6.47 32.84
C PRO A 128 8.65 6.62 32.72
N TYR A 129 8.14 7.08 31.58
CA TYR A 129 6.72 7.42 31.40
C TYR A 129 6.07 6.72 30.21
N ASN A 130 6.84 6.29 29.20
CA ASN A 130 6.34 5.77 27.94
C ASN A 130 7.25 4.66 27.38
N PRO A 131 6.71 3.73 26.59
CA PRO A 131 5.30 3.59 26.22
C PRO A 131 4.47 2.93 27.34
N ASN A 132 3.21 3.33 27.47
CA ASN A 132 2.23 2.52 28.21
C ASN A 132 1.55 1.56 27.22
N VAL A 133 1.93 0.29 27.27
CA VAL A 133 1.30 -0.76 26.45
C VAL A 133 0.13 -1.33 27.24
N ASP A 134 -1.05 -0.76 27.00
CA ASP A 134 -2.29 -1.09 27.71
C ASP A 134 -3.25 -1.92 26.85
N ALA A 135 -4.44 -2.18 27.39
CA ALA A 135 -5.49 -2.94 26.71
C ALA A 135 -5.90 -2.32 25.36
N ALA A 136 -5.79 -1.00 25.18
CA ALA A 136 -6.10 -0.34 23.92
C ALA A 136 -5.03 -0.61 22.86
N VAL A 137 -3.76 -0.69 23.24
CA VAL A 137 -2.67 -1.09 22.34
C VAL A 137 -2.83 -2.55 21.91
N HIS A 138 -3.16 -3.45 22.84
CA HIS A 138 -3.43 -4.85 22.52
C HIS A 138 -4.65 -5.01 21.59
N ASP A 139 -5.74 -4.29 21.85
CA ASP A 139 -6.92 -4.27 20.96
C ASP A 139 -6.60 -3.65 19.60
N ALA A 140 -5.68 -2.67 19.53
CA ALA A 140 -5.24 -2.10 18.26
C ALA A 140 -4.35 -3.05 17.45
N TRP A 141 -3.54 -3.86 18.12
CA TRP A 141 -2.76 -4.94 17.52
C TRP A 141 -3.68 -6.01 16.90
N GLU A 142 -4.54 -6.61 17.73
CA GLU A 142 -5.45 -7.71 17.36
C GLU A 142 -6.57 -7.26 16.40
N GLY A 143 -7.22 -6.14 16.71
CA GLY A 143 -8.40 -5.65 16.00
C GLY A 143 -8.12 -4.59 14.93
N GLY A 144 -6.86 -4.23 14.74
CA GLY A 144 -6.41 -3.21 13.79
C GLY A 144 -5.28 -3.71 12.91
N TYR A 145 -4.09 -3.87 13.50
CA TYR A 145 -2.86 -4.07 12.73
C TYR A 145 -2.77 -5.42 12.03
N ILE A 146 -3.10 -6.52 12.72
CA ILE A 146 -3.15 -7.84 12.11
C ILE A 146 -4.20 -7.88 10.98
N PRO A 147 -5.48 -7.48 11.18
CA PRO A 147 -6.49 -7.52 10.12
C PRO A 147 -6.15 -6.68 8.90
N VAL A 148 -5.53 -5.50 9.09
CA VAL A 148 -5.11 -4.67 7.95
C VAL A 148 -3.97 -5.35 7.18
N ASN A 149 -2.94 -5.86 7.87
CA ASN A 149 -1.85 -6.58 7.21
C ASN A 149 -2.36 -7.82 6.47
N GLN A 150 -3.31 -8.56 7.04
CA GLN A 150 -3.96 -9.69 6.38
C GLN A 150 -4.74 -9.26 5.13
N ALA A 151 -5.48 -8.14 5.18
CA ALA A 151 -6.21 -7.64 4.03
C ALA A 151 -5.28 -7.21 2.88
N PHE A 152 -4.13 -6.62 3.20
CA PHE A 152 -3.07 -6.34 2.23
C PHE A 152 -2.47 -7.64 1.67
N ALA A 153 -2.12 -8.60 2.52
CA ALA A 153 -1.58 -9.88 2.10
C ALA A 153 -2.53 -10.60 1.15
N ASN A 154 -3.82 -10.70 1.49
CA ASN A 154 -4.84 -11.32 0.64
C ASN A 154 -4.90 -10.65 -0.74
N SER A 155 -4.89 -9.32 -0.78
CA SER A 155 -4.89 -8.58 -2.05
C SER A 155 -3.65 -8.87 -2.89
N VAL A 156 -2.47 -8.92 -2.26
CA VAL A 156 -1.21 -9.27 -2.94
C VAL A 156 -1.21 -10.72 -3.42
N ILE A 157 -1.71 -11.66 -2.62
CA ILE A 157 -1.81 -13.09 -2.97
C ILE A 157 -2.75 -13.28 -4.17
N GLU A 158 -3.90 -12.60 -4.18
CA GLU A 158 -4.84 -12.66 -5.30
C GLU A 158 -4.21 -12.12 -6.59
N GLU A 159 -3.48 -10.99 -6.53
CA GLU A 159 -2.73 -10.49 -7.69
C GLU A 159 -1.62 -11.46 -8.12
N ALA A 160 -0.90 -12.02 -7.16
CA ALA A 160 0.20 -12.95 -7.42
C ALA A 160 -0.26 -14.25 -8.08
N ARG A 161 -1.43 -14.78 -7.69
CA ARG A 161 -2.00 -16.01 -8.25
C ARG A 161 -2.53 -15.84 -9.67
N CYS A 162 -2.92 -14.62 -10.04
CA CYS A 162 -3.34 -14.29 -11.40
C CYS A 162 -2.14 -14.10 -12.35
N ALA A 163 -0.92 -13.98 -11.83
CA ALA A 163 0.28 -13.80 -12.63
C ALA A 163 0.76 -15.13 -13.25
N GLU A 164 1.15 -15.09 -14.53
CA GLU A 164 1.73 -16.25 -15.22
C GLU A 164 3.14 -16.60 -14.72
N GLN A 165 3.82 -15.64 -14.08
CA GLN A 165 5.19 -15.75 -13.60
C GLN A 165 5.28 -15.26 -12.16
N ALA A 166 6.23 -15.80 -11.39
CA ALA A 166 6.42 -15.42 -9.99
C ALA A 166 6.63 -13.89 -9.87
N PRO A 167 5.73 -13.17 -9.19
CA PRO A 167 5.80 -11.72 -9.10
C PRO A 167 6.99 -11.26 -8.25
N ILE A 168 7.40 -10.02 -8.45
CA ILE A 168 8.22 -9.28 -7.49
C ILE A 168 7.25 -8.53 -6.58
N VAL A 169 7.26 -8.85 -5.28
CA VAL A 169 6.43 -8.16 -4.29
C VAL A 169 7.31 -7.21 -3.47
N ILE A 170 6.94 -5.93 -3.45
CA ILE A 170 7.61 -4.91 -2.63
C ILE A 170 6.61 -4.40 -1.59
N GLY A 171 6.82 -4.77 -0.32
CA GLY A 171 6.14 -4.14 0.80
C GLY A 171 6.91 -2.92 1.28
N HIS A 172 6.25 -1.78 1.39
CA HIS A 172 6.88 -0.54 1.83
C HIS A 172 6.34 -0.05 3.18
N ASP A 173 7.27 0.32 4.05
CA ASP A 173 7.08 0.98 5.35
C ASP A 173 6.67 0.06 6.52
N TYR A 174 6.83 0.56 7.75
CA TYR A 174 6.52 -0.15 9.01
C TYR A 174 5.04 -0.53 9.18
N HIS A 175 4.20 0.09 8.37
CA HIS A 175 2.79 -0.21 8.18
C HIS A 175 2.53 -1.69 7.86
N LEU A 176 3.43 -2.35 7.13
CA LEU A 176 3.16 -3.65 6.50
C LEU A 176 4.14 -4.75 6.94
N TYR A 177 4.59 -4.78 8.21
CA TYR A 177 5.60 -5.76 8.64
C TYR A 177 5.13 -7.22 8.63
N LEU A 178 3.84 -7.49 8.81
CA LEU A 178 3.33 -8.87 8.85
C LEU A 178 2.97 -9.40 7.45
N MET A 179 2.68 -8.49 6.52
CA MET A 179 2.26 -8.85 5.17
C MET A 179 3.25 -9.77 4.42
N PRO A 180 4.59 -9.57 4.47
CA PRO A 180 5.53 -10.45 3.77
C PRO A 180 5.47 -11.91 4.21
N GLU A 181 5.31 -12.18 5.50
CA GLU A 181 5.20 -13.55 6.02
C GLU A 181 3.91 -14.22 5.51
N LEU A 182 2.78 -13.51 5.62
CA LEU A 182 1.48 -13.99 5.16
C LEU A 182 1.47 -14.27 3.65
N VAL A 183 2.11 -13.40 2.85
CA VAL A 183 2.25 -13.63 1.41
C VAL A 183 3.14 -14.84 1.14
N ARG A 184 4.28 -14.99 1.83
CA ARG A 184 5.22 -16.10 1.60
C ARG A 184 4.62 -17.46 1.91
N GLN A 185 3.72 -17.54 2.89
CA GLN A 185 3.02 -18.79 3.23
C GLN A 185 2.14 -19.29 2.08
N GLU A 186 1.51 -18.38 1.34
CA GLU A 186 0.54 -18.69 0.28
C GLU A 186 1.15 -18.63 -1.14
N VAL A 187 2.25 -17.89 -1.30
CA VAL A 187 3.02 -17.71 -2.54
C VAL A 187 4.51 -17.92 -2.20
N PRO A 188 4.98 -19.18 -2.20
CA PRO A 188 6.33 -19.52 -1.75
C PRO A 188 7.45 -19.16 -2.74
N ASP A 189 7.13 -18.95 -4.02
CA ASP A 189 8.07 -18.54 -5.09
C ASP A 189 8.37 -17.03 -5.11
#